data_AF-A0A930MEM4-F1
#
_entry.id   AF-A0A930MEM4-F1
#
_cell.length_a   1.000
_cell.length_b   1.000
_cell.length_c   1.000
_cell.angle_alpha   90.00
_cell.angle_beta   90.00
_cell.angle_gamma   90.00
#
_symmetry.space_group_name_H-M   'P 1'
#
loop_
_entity.id
_entity.type
_entity.pdbx_description
1 polymer ?
#
loop_
_entity_poly.entity_id
_entity_poly.type
_entity_poly.pdbx_seq_one_letter_code
_entity_poly.pdbx_strand_id
1 'polypeptide(L)'
;MPESGIADMNMIQTGRQEQIRDLDTLPRWDRSLVDYRKYHQFVGQSGIRYEMTMQATRGCPYRCFYCDVQHLTPMHRRRSVESVFDEVKYLHDIGVRKSEFIDDAFNVNINEFKAFFRKVIDAKMDMSFYFQSGLRGDLLDKEAIDLMVEGGTKSMNLSLESASPRLQKLMGKYLQIDRLRDNLDYIVRNYPQIIIGLNAMHGFPTETEEEAQATVDFIMQIKWLHFAQLHNVRIFPNSRLEQVALDNGVTKQEIEESLTLPYHIIPPTIKLNHDFSRRLRLTFVHKYILNPERLRYVLQQQLAVMNEEELIYKYRTIFPTHIDTLDDILRLARLKREAIDISKMPKAEIPQIDYPRRTEIPAQDACRILFVDASYFFSADRESEIQAVEPPLGCMAILSYLNERYGARIYGEIIKTGVDVDTMEELRAYATAFKPDLLMLRTLTYYKDFFVDVIAELKKIFPDVPIVAGGPHPTIDPEDCLYRGGVNVCVIGEGELVCGELVGSMLRDGRFPDTEELQQVKGIVFFAQKQEKDAPEMRSGQYSRYPLWTSSDFDEEKGKLSE
;
A
#
# COMPACT_ATOMS: atom_id res chain seq x y z
N MET A 1 30.09 -4.48 6.97
CA MET A 1 29.86 -3.42 7.96
C MET A 1 30.73 -2.25 7.55
N PRO A 2 30.18 -1.18 6.98
CA PRO A 2 30.84 0.12 7.02
C PRO A 2 30.36 0.88 8.27
N GLU A 3 31.32 1.43 8.99
CA GLU A 3 31.13 2.32 10.12
C GLU A 3 30.44 3.62 9.65
N SER A 4 29.14 3.75 9.93
CA SER A 4 28.45 5.04 9.86
C SER A 4 28.70 5.79 11.17
N GLY A 5 29.35 6.95 11.05
CA GLY A 5 29.65 7.83 12.16
C GLY A 5 28.40 8.29 12.92
N ILE A 6 28.59 8.40 14.24
CA ILE A 6 27.64 8.69 15.32
C ILE A 6 26.75 7.49 15.66
N ALA A 7 27.29 6.58 16.48
CA ALA A 7 26.46 5.81 17.39
C ALA A 7 25.85 6.80 18.39
N ASP A 8 24.62 7.24 18.15
CA ASP A 8 23.89 8.12 19.06
C ASP A 8 23.66 7.39 20.37
N MET A 9 24.44 7.75 21.40
CA MET A 9 24.51 7.08 22.71
C MET A 9 23.20 7.09 23.52
N ASN A 10 22.10 7.58 22.94
CA ASN A 10 20.80 7.69 23.58
C ASN A 10 19.69 6.83 22.96
N MET A 11 19.85 6.28 21.75
CA MET A 11 18.80 5.44 21.13
C MET A 11 18.98 3.97 21.51
N ILE A 12 17.92 3.33 22.02
CA ILE A 12 17.89 1.92 22.37
C ILE A 12 16.98 1.19 21.39
N GLN A 13 17.50 0.12 20.79
CA GLN A 13 16.73 -0.84 20.00
C GLN A 13 16.72 -2.20 20.71
N THR A 14 15.54 -2.71 21.04
CA THR A 14 15.36 -3.94 21.84
C THR A 14 15.34 -5.21 20.98
N GLY A 15 16.02 -5.17 19.84
CA GLY A 15 15.98 -6.23 18.84
C GLY A 15 14.62 -6.34 18.15
N ARG A 16 14.35 -7.52 17.56
CA ARG A 16 13.14 -7.77 16.77
C ARG A 16 12.16 -8.64 17.54
N GLN A 17 10.89 -8.26 17.54
CA GLN A 17 9.83 -9.17 18.00
C GLN A 17 9.68 -10.32 17.00
N GLU A 18 9.54 -11.55 17.51
CA GLU A 18 9.34 -12.70 16.63
C GLU A 18 7.99 -12.55 15.91
N GLN A 19 8.01 -12.71 14.58
CA GLN A 19 6.79 -12.66 13.77
C GLN A 19 5.84 -13.79 14.17
N ILE A 20 4.56 -13.45 14.31
CA ILE A 20 3.48 -14.37 14.70
C ILE A 20 3.46 -15.54 13.71
N ARG A 21 3.63 -16.75 14.26
CA ARG A 21 3.76 -17.97 13.43
C ARG A 21 2.42 -18.50 12.95
N ASP A 22 1.42 -18.48 13.82
CA ASP A 22 0.08 -18.95 13.51
C ASP A 22 -0.88 -17.76 13.52
N LEU A 23 -1.27 -17.32 12.32
CA LEU A 23 -2.15 -16.18 12.15
C LEU A 23 -3.59 -16.47 12.59
N ASP A 24 -3.98 -17.74 12.75
CA ASP A 24 -5.31 -18.10 13.24
C ASP A 24 -5.45 -17.93 14.76
N THR A 25 -4.34 -17.67 15.46
CA THR A 25 -4.36 -17.27 16.88
C THR A 25 -4.78 -15.82 17.10
N LEU A 26 -4.82 -15.01 16.03
CA LEU A 26 -5.26 -13.63 16.08
C LEU A 26 -6.78 -13.54 15.89
N PRO A 27 -7.46 -12.61 16.57
CA PRO A 27 -8.86 -12.37 16.31
C PRO A 27 -9.08 -11.89 14.88
N ARG A 28 -10.26 -12.21 14.35
CA ARG A 28 -10.77 -11.53 13.15
C ARG A 28 -10.82 -10.03 13.42
N TRP A 29 -10.48 -9.24 12.42
CA TRP A 29 -10.65 -7.78 12.50
C TRP A 29 -12.10 -7.43 12.81
N ASP A 30 -12.30 -6.68 13.89
CA ASP A 30 -13.58 -6.10 14.22
C ASP A 30 -13.90 -4.99 13.22
N ARG A 31 -14.83 -5.32 12.31
CA ARG A 31 -15.28 -4.42 11.24
C ARG A 31 -16.16 -3.27 11.78
N SER A 32 -16.53 -3.28 13.05
CA SER A 32 -17.28 -2.20 13.69
C SER A 32 -16.40 -1.04 14.18
N LEU A 33 -15.07 -1.22 14.19
CA LEU A 33 -14.10 -0.23 14.65
C LEU A 33 -13.97 1.00 13.74
N VAL A 34 -14.49 0.91 12.51
CA VAL A 34 -14.46 2.00 11.52
C VAL A 34 -15.82 2.10 10.83
N ASP A 35 -16.18 3.31 10.40
CA ASP A 35 -17.41 3.52 9.65
C ASP A 35 -17.19 3.34 8.15
N TYR A 36 -17.34 2.11 7.65
CA TYR A 36 -17.21 1.76 6.24
C TYR A 36 -18.04 2.62 5.28
N ARG A 37 -19.11 3.28 5.75
CA ARG A 37 -19.89 4.21 4.91
C ARG A 37 -19.08 5.41 4.47
N LYS A 38 -18.13 5.88 5.28
CA LYS A 38 -17.19 6.96 4.92
C LYS A 38 -16.19 6.48 3.87
N TYR A 39 -15.63 5.30 4.07
CA TYR A 39 -14.64 4.70 3.16
C TYR A 39 -15.23 4.40 1.78
N HIS A 40 -16.47 3.89 1.72
CA HIS A 40 -17.15 3.60 0.45
C HIS A 40 -17.64 4.83 -0.34
N GLN A 41 -17.40 6.05 0.17
CA GLN A 41 -17.50 7.27 -0.64
C GLN A 41 -16.37 7.38 -1.66
N PHE A 42 -15.26 6.69 -1.41
CA PHE A 42 -14.09 6.65 -2.25
C PHE A 42 -14.00 5.33 -3.04
N VAL A 43 -13.11 5.32 -4.02
CA VAL A 43 -12.69 4.11 -4.72
C VAL A 43 -11.57 3.44 -3.92
N GLY A 44 -11.62 2.12 -3.77
CA GLY A 44 -10.56 1.35 -3.09
C GLY A 44 -9.29 1.23 -3.95
N GLN A 45 -8.24 0.61 -3.39
CA GLN A 45 -6.96 0.39 -4.09
C GLN A 45 -7.18 -0.41 -5.38
N SER A 46 -8.19 -1.31 -5.38
CA SER A 46 -8.56 -2.07 -6.55
C SER A 46 -9.23 -1.30 -7.67
N GLY A 47 -9.48 -0.01 -7.48
CA GLY A 47 -10.19 0.82 -8.44
C GLY A 47 -11.68 0.52 -8.46
N ILE A 48 -12.20 -0.09 -7.39
CA ILE A 48 -13.57 -0.59 -7.27
C ILE A 48 -14.23 0.00 -6.03
N ARG A 49 -15.54 0.27 -6.13
CA ARG A 49 -16.34 0.74 -4.99
C ARG A 49 -17.04 -0.39 -4.26
N TYR A 50 -17.29 -0.17 -2.96
CA TYR A 50 -17.98 -1.09 -2.05
C TYR A 50 -17.29 -2.44 -1.89
N GLU A 51 -15.96 -2.46 -2.00
CA GLU A 51 -15.16 -3.62 -1.64
C GLU A 51 -14.73 -3.58 -0.18
N MET A 52 -14.59 -4.75 0.44
CA MET A 52 -13.95 -4.87 1.75
C MET A 52 -12.66 -5.66 1.63
N THR A 53 -11.58 -5.07 2.10
CA THR A 53 -10.23 -5.64 2.06
C THR A 53 -10.08 -6.79 3.04
N MET A 54 -9.30 -7.78 2.64
CA MET A 54 -8.93 -8.97 3.41
C MET A 54 -7.42 -9.20 3.33
N GLN A 55 -6.89 -9.89 4.33
CA GLN A 55 -5.52 -10.37 4.35
C GLN A 55 -5.50 -11.84 4.76
N ALA A 56 -5.04 -12.70 3.87
CA ALA A 56 -4.91 -14.13 4.15
C ALA A 56 -3.51 -14.53 4.63
N THR A 57 -2.51 -13.76 4.20
CA THR A 57 -1.09 -13.99 4.47
C THR A 57 -0.40 -12.70 4.87
N ARG A 58 0.68 -12.84 5.64
CA ARG A 58 1.59 -11.75 5.99
C ARG A 58 2.99 -12.10 5.53
N GLY A 59 3.66 -11.12 4.95
CA GLY A 59 5.05 -11.25 4.53
C GLY A 59 5.24 -11.96 3.21
N CYS A 60 6.49 -11.93 2.75
CA CYS A 60 6.90 -12.50 1.47
C CYS A 60 8.22 -13.24 1.66
N PRO A 61 8.39 -14.48 1.15
CA PRO A 61 9.62 -15.23 1.34
C PRO A 61 10.75 -14.75 0.42
N TYR A 62 10.44 -13.88 -0.53
CA TYR A 62 11.38 -13.36 -1.51
C TYR A 62 12.12 -12.13 -0.99
N ARG A 63 13.40 -12.01 -1.36
CA ARG A 63 14.29 -10.98 -0.82
C ARG A 63 14.63 -9.91 -1.87
N CYS A 64 13.59 -9.37 -2.50
CA CYS A 64 13.67 -8.28 -3.46
C CYS A 64 14.30 -7.02 -2.85
N PHE A 65 15.48 -6.60 -3.31
CA PHE A 65 16.28 -5.54 -2.69
C PHE A 65 15.63 -4.14 -2.62
N TYR A 66 14.54 -3.92 -3.35
CA TYR A 66 13.77 -2.68 -3.45
C TYR A 66 12.53 -2.68 -2.54
N CYS A 67 12.20 -3.83 -1.94
CA CYS A 67 10.94 -4.05 -1.25
C CYS A 67 11.11 -3.95 0.28
N ASP A 68 10.21 -3.20 0.90
CA ASP A 68 10.12 -2.94 2.34
C ASP A 68 9.56 -4.12 3.15
N VAL A 69 8.80 -5.03 2.53
CA VAL A 69 8.20 -6.21 3.19
C VAL A 69 9.24 -7.03 3.97
N GLN A 70 10.50 -7.08 3.54
CA GLN A 70 11.56 -7.78 4.27
C GLN A 70 11.91 -7.15 5.62
N HIS A 71 11.71 -5.85 5.75
CA HIS A 71 11.90 -5.11 6.99
C HIS A 71 10.69 -5.31 7.91
N LEU A 72 9.49 -5.33 7.34
CA LEU A 72 8.22 -5.46 8.06
C LEU A 72 7.93 -6.92 8.50
N THR A 73 7.73 -7.81 7.54
CA THR A 73 7.22 -9.18 7.69
C THR A 73 8.08 -10.15 6.83
N PRO A 74 9.30 -10.50 7.27
CA PRO A 74 10.29 -11.23 6.48
C PRO A 74 9.94 -12.71 6.28
N MET A 75 8.99 -13.23 7.05
CA MET A 75 8.55 -14.60 6.94
C MET A 75 7.15 -14.62 6.34
N HIS A 76 6.95 -15.49 5.35
CA HIS A 76 5.61 -15.77 4.85
C HIS A 76 4.85 -16.58 5.89
N ARG A 77 3.69 -16.08 6.29
CA ARG A 77 2.77 -16.71 7.24
C ARG A 77 1.36 -16.64 6.66
N ARG A 78 0.58 -17.70 6.86
CA ARG A 78 -0.71 -17.88 6.22
C ARG A 78 -1.73 -18.33 7.25
N ARG A 79 -2.93 -17.76 7.19
CA ARG A 79 -4.14 -18.25 7.86
C ARG A 79 -4.61 -19.55 7.23
N SER A 80 -5.28 -20.41 7.98
CA SER A 80 -5.90 -21.60 7.39
C SER A 80 -6.91 -21.22 6.29
N VAL A 81 -7.14 -22.14 5.37
CA VAL A 81 -8.14 -21.96 4.30
C VAL A 81 -9.53 -21.73 4.93
N GLU A 82 -9.81 -22.41 6.03
CA GLU A 82 -10.99 -22.29 6.88
C GLU A 82 -11.15 -20.87 7.41
N SER A 83 -10.12 -20.34 8.07
CA SER A 83 -10.10 -18.99 8.64
C SER A 83 -10.37 -17.91 7.58
N VAL A 84 -9.74 -18.01 6.40
CA VAL A 84 -9.96 -17.06 5.29
C VAL A 84 -11.38 -17.21 4.73
N PHE A 85 -11.84 -18.44 4.50
CA PHE A 85 -13.18 -18.70 3.97
C PHE A 85 -14.29 -18.25 4.93
N ASP A 86 -14.12 -18.43 6.24
CA ASP A 86 -15.09 -18.00 7.25
C ASP A 86 -15.24 -16.48 7.30
N GLU A 87 -14.16 -15.73 6.99
CA GLU A 87 -14.25 -14.29 6.83
C GLU A 87 -14.95 -13.90 5.53
N VAL A 88 -14.68 -14.58 4.41
CA VAL A 88 -15.45 -14.38 3.15
C VAL A 88 -16.94 -14.61 3.40
N LYS A 89 -17.29 -15.68 4.11
CA LYS A 89 -18.67 -16.00 4.47
C LYS A 89 -19.29 -14.91 5.33
N TYR A 90 -18.59 -14.46 6.37
CA TYR A 90 -19.05 -13.36 7.21
C TYR A 90 -19.32 -12.08 6.39
N LEU A 91 -18.39 -11.69 5.51
CA LEU A 91 -18.58 -10.52 4.65
C LEU A 91 -19.77 -10.70 3.70
N HIS A 92 -19.90 -11.88 3.10
CA HIS A 92 -21.04 -12.21 2.25
C HIS A 92 -22.38 -12.13 2.99
N ASP A 93 -22.45 -12.63 4.22
CA ASP A 93 -23.65 -12.66 5.05
C ASP A 93 -24.13 -11.26 5.44
N ILE A 94 -23.22 -10.28 5.59
CA ILE A 94 -23.56 -8.87 5.80
C ILE A 94 -23.82 -8.09 4.49
N GLY A 95 -23.88 -8.78 3.35
CA GLY A 95 -24.24 -8.18 2.05
C GLY A 95 -23.07 -7.73 1.18
N VAL A 96 -21.82 -7.96 1.58
CA VAL A 96 -20.64 -7.65 0.74
C VAL A 96 -20.56 -8.66 -0.40
N ARG A 97 -20.18 -8.19 -1.60
CA ARG A 97 -20.00 -9.03 -2.79
C ARG A 97 -18.64 -8.86 -3.46
N LYS A 98 -17.83 -7.91 -2.98
CA LYS A 98 -16.55 -7.52 -3.56
C LYS A 98 -15.49 -7.52 -2.46
N SER A 99 -14.36 -8.19 -2.69
CA SER A 99 -13.26 -8.20 -1.74
C SER A 99 -11.90 -8.15 -2.42
N GLU A 100 -11.03 -7.30 -1.88
CA GLU A 100 -9.64 -7.19 -2.31
C GLU A 100 -8.73 -7.94 -1.32
N PHE A 101 -7.83 -8.76 -1.84
CA PHE A 101 -6.73 -9.31 -1.05
C PHE A 101 -5.52 -8.38 -1.14
N ILE A 102 -5.09 -7.88 0.02
CA ILE A 102 -3.96 -6.94 0.16
C ILE A 102 -2.66 -7.63 0.61
N ASP A 103 -2.61 -8.95 0.45
CA ASP A 103 -1.47 -9.80 0.80
C ASP A 103 -0.17 -9.36 0.10
N ASP A 104 0.98 -9.61 0.73
CA ASP A 104 2.28 -9.40 0.07
C ASP A 104 2.56 -10.49 -0.99
N ALA A 105 2.13 -11.73 -0.71
CA ALA A 105 2.26 -12.88 -1.61
C ALA A 105 1.27 -14.02 -1.24
N PHE A 106 0.00 -13.89 -1.61
CA PHE A 106 -1.06 -14.86 -1.29
C PHE A 106 -0.80 -16.27 -1.84
N ASN A 107 -0.26 -16.38 -3.05
CA ASN A 107 -0.14 -17.64 -3.79
C ASN A 107 1.20 -18.39 -3.61
N VAL A 108 1.96 -18.09 -2.54
CA VAL A 108 3.21 -18.81 -2.22
C VAL A 108 2.94 -20.30 -2.00
N ASN A 109 1.94 -20.63 -1.19
CA ASN A 109 1.45 -22.00 -1.07
C ASN A 109 0.33 -22.23 -2.09
N ILE A 110 0.71 -22.69 -3.29
CA ILE A 110 -0.23 -22.87 -4.41
C ILE A 110 -1.34 -23.90 -4.09
N ASN A 111 -1.07 -24.88 -3.22
CA ASN A 111 -2.06 -25.89 -2.86
C ASN A 111 -3.17 -25.31 -1.99
N GLU A 112 -2.82 -24.50 -0.99
CA GLU A 112 -3.81 -23.81 -0.14
C GLU A 112 -4.53 -22.69 -0.89
N PHE A 113 -3.83 -22.01 -1.81
CA PHE A 113 -4.47 -21.07 -2.75
C PHE A 113 -5.57 -21.76 -3.56
N LYS A 114 -5.28 -22.92 -4.17
CA LYS A 114 -6.27 -23.72 -4.91
C LYS A 114 -7.39 -24.23 -4.00
N ALA A 115 -7.06 -24.70 -2.80
CA ALA A 115 -8.05 -25.19 -1.84
C ALA A 115 -9.04 -24.10 -1.41
N PHE A 116 -8.59 -22.86 -1.24
CA PHE A 116 -9.45 -21.71 -0.96
C PHE A 116 -10.48 -21.49 -2.07
N PHE A 117 -10.05 -21.40 -3.33
CA PHE A 117 -10.98 -21.19 -4.44
C PHE A 117 -11.93 -22.37 -4.65
N ARG A 118 -11.48 -23.63 -4.45
CA ARG A 118 -12.39 -24.79 -4.44
C ARG A 118 -13.49 -24.63 -3.40
N LYS A 119 -13.17 -24.20 -2.17
CA LYS A 119 -14.20 -23.94 -1.14
C LYS A 119 -15.20 -22.86 -1.56
N VAL A 120 -14.71 -21.76 -2.15
CA VAL A 120 -15.58 -20.69 -2.67
C VAL A 120 -16.54 -21.21 -3.73
N ILE A 121 -16.05 -22.02 -4.68
CA ILE A 121 -16.84 -22.63 -5.75
C ILE A 121 -17.85 -23.64 -5.18
N ASP A 122 -17.41 -24.53 -4.30
CA ASP A 122 -18.26 -25.56 -3.68
C ASP A 122 -19.41 -24.94 -2.87
N ALA A 123 -19.13 -23.83 -2.18
CA ALA A 123 -20.13 -23.06 -1.45
C ALA A 123 -21.00 -22.16 -2.34
N LYS A 124 -20.69 -22.08 -3.65
CA LYS A 124 -21.39 -21.26 -4.64
C LYS A 124 -21.51 -19.80 -4.21
N MET A 125 -20.43 -19.28 -3.63
CA MET A 125 -20.40 -17.91 -3.14
C MET A 125 -20.44 -16.94 -4.32
N ASP A 126 -21.41 -16.02 -4.29
CA ASP A 126 -21.46 -14.90 -5.24
C ASP A 126 -20.49 -13.81 -4.76
N MET A 127 -19.20 -14.00 -5.04
CA MET A 127 -18.14 -13.08 -4.64
C MET A 127 -17.27 -12.68 -5.84
N SER A 128 -16.85 -11.42 -5.85
CA SER A 128 -15.86 -10.89 -6.77
C SER A 128 -14.56 -10.60 -6.03
N PHE A 129 -13.47 -11.21 -6.49
CA PHE A 129 -12.14 -11.04 -5.87
C PHE A 129 -11.22 -10.19 -6.73
N TYR A 130 -10.44 -9.35 -6.06
CA TYR A 130 -9.50 -8.42 -6.68
C TYR A 130 -8.12 -8.57 -6.05
N PHE A 131 -7.09 -8.57 -6.91
CA PHE A 131 -5.69 -8.73 -6.50
C PHE A 131 -4.84 -7.63 -7.12
N GLN A 132 -4.79 -6.43 -6.52
CA GLN A 132 -3.92 -5.36 -7.03
C GLN A 132 -2.45 -5.56 -6.71
N SER A 133 -2.17 -6.36 -5.70
CA SER A 133 -0.86 -6.80 -5.28
C SER A 133 -0.97 -8.27 -4.84
N GLY A 134 0.12 -8.83 -4.35
CA GLY A 134 0.06 -10.11 -3.63
C GLY A 134 0.02 -11.36 -4.48
N LEU A 135 0.08 -11.27 -5.82
CA LEU A 135 0.20 -12.45 -6.67
C LEU A 135 1.53 -12.49 -7.40
N ARG A 136 2.19 -13.64 -7.29
CA ARG A 136 3.38 -13.94 -8.08
C ARG A 136 2.97 -14.79 -9.28
N GLY A 137 3.00 -14.19 -10.46
CA GLY A 137 2.44 -14.79 -11.68
C GLY A 137 3.16 -16.06 -12.16
N ASP A 138 4.44 -16.23 -11.84
CA ASP A 138 5.21 -17.44 -12.15
C ASP A 138 4.94 -18.61 -11.19
N LEU A 139 4.26 -18.39 -10.06
CA LEU A 139 3.83 -19.48 -9.17
C LEU A 139 2.51 -20.10 -9.59
N LEU A 140 1.71 -19.38 -10.38
CA LEU A 140 0.45 -19.89 -10.91
C LEU A 140 0.70 -21.09 -11.84
N ASP A 141 -0.20 -22.06 -11.77
CA ASP A 141 -0.37 -23.11 -12.78
C ASP A 141 -1.76 -22.94 -13.44
N LYS A 142 -2.04 -23.70 -14.50
CA LYS A 142 -3.30 -23.54 -15.25
C LYS A 142 -4.51 -23.86 -14.38
N GLU A 143 -4.41 -24.88 -13.54
CA GLU A 143 -5.46 -25.25 -12.59
C GLU A 143 -5.76 -24.10 -11.60
N ALA A 144 -4.74 -23.45 -11.05
CA ALA A 144 -4.90 -22.31 -10.15
C ALA A 144 -5.56 -21.12 -10.84
N ILE A 145 -5.21 -20.86 -12.11
CA ILE A 145 -5.83 -19.81 -12.93
C ILE A 145 -7.31 -20.14 -13.17
N ASP A 146 -7.62 -21.37 -13.58
CA ASP A 146 -8.99 -21.79 -13.86
C ASP A 146 -9.86 -21.69 -12.59
N LEU A 147 -9.35 -22.20 -11.46
CA LEU A 147 -10.03 -22.14 -10.16
C LEU A 147 -10.25 -20.72 -9.67
N MET A 148 -9.25 -19.83 -9.77
CA MET A 148 -9.42 -18.46 -9.29
C MET A 148 -10.42 -17.67 -10.15
N VAL A 149 -10.47 -17.95 -11.45
CA VAL A 149 -11.45 -17.33 -12.37
C VAL A 149 -12.85 -17.85 -12.09
N GLU A 150 -13.02 -19.16 -12.00
CA GLU A 150 -14.31 -19.79 -11.65
C GLU A 150 -14.81 -19.34 -10.27
N GLY A 151 -13.89 -19.24 -9.30
CA GLY A 151 -14.16 -18.75 -7.96
C GLY A 151 -14.37 -17.23 -7.85
N GLY A 152 -14.43 -16.51 -8.97
CA GLY A 152 -14.93 -15.12 -8.99
C GLY A 152 -13.88 -14.03 -9.05
N THR A 153 -12.61 -14.32 -9.36
CA THR A 153 -11.64 -13.26 -9.60
C THR A 153 -12.09 -12.38 -10.78
N LYS A 154 -12.01 -11.05 -10.63
CA LYS A 154 -12.35 -10.08 -11.68
C LYS A 154 -11.15 -9.30 -12.19
N SER A 155 -10.17 -9.05 -11.33
CA SER A 155 -8.93 -8.40 -11.73
C SER A 155 -7.73 -8.91 -10.95
N MET A 156 -6.59 -8.89 -11.60
CA MET A 156 -5.31 -9.18 -10.98
C MET A 156 -4.21 -8.32 -11.59
N ASN A 157 -3.24 -7.96 -10.76
CA ASN A 157 -2.02 -7.29 -11.17
C ASN A 157 -0.84 -8.23 -10.91
N LEU A 158 -0.02 -8.44 -11.92
CA LEU A 158 1.18 -9.25 -11.82
C LEU A 158 2.40 -8.35 -12.00
N SER A 159 3.54 -8.74 -11.44
CA SER A 159 4.74 -7.91 -11.52
C SER A 159 5.89 -8.66 -12.16
N LEU A 160 6.41 -8.13 -13.27
CA LEU A 160 7.61 -8.57 -13.98
C LEU A 160 8.86 -7.93 -13.37
N GLU A 161 8.79 -6.64 -13.06
CA GLU A 161 9.91 -5.69 -12.87
C GLU A 161 10.87 -5.59 -14.05
N SER A 162 11.54 -6.68 -14.43
CA SER A 162 12.50 -6.70 -15.53
C SER A 162 12.48 -8.05 -16.24
N ALA A 163 12.61 -8.04 -17.57
CA ALA A 163 12.79 -9.27 -18.35
C ALA A 163 14.26 -9.71 -18.44
N SER A 164 15.20 -9.04 -17.76
CA SER A 164 16.60 -9.48 -17.70
C SER A 164 16.80 -10.56 -16.63
N PRO A 165 17.27 -11.78 -16.99
CA PRO A 165 17.63 -12.79 -16.00
C PRO A 165 18.73 -12.34 -15.04
N ARG A 166 19.65 -11.48 -15.51
CA ARG A 166 20.71 -10.90 -14.67
C ARG A 166 20.11 -9.98 -13.61
N LEU A 167 19.21 -9.09 -13.99
CA LEU A 167 18.52 -8.19 -13.05
C LEU A 167 17.60 -8.97 -12.10
N GLN A 168 16.89 -10.01 -12.56
CA GLN A 168 16.08 -10.88 -11.68
C GLN A 168 16.90 -11.52 -10.56
N LYS A 169 18.13 -11.95 -10.89
CA LYS A 169 19.09 -12.47 -9.91
C LYS A 169 19.62 -11.37 -8.99
N LEU A 170 20.03 -10.22 -9.55
CA LEU A 170 20.57 -9.09 -8.78
C LEU A 170 19.53 -8.56 -7.78
N MET A 171 18.29 -8.36 -8.23
CA MET A 171 17.21 -7.85 -7.39
C MET A 171 16.80 -8.85 -6.31
N GLY A 172 17.04 -10.16 -6.49
CA GLY A 172 16.64 -11.20 -5.53
C GLY A 172 15.19 -11.66 -5.66
N LYS A 173 14.53 -11.37 -6.78
CA LYS A 173 13.16 -11.83 -7.08
C LYS A 173 13.15 -13.22 -7.70
N TYR A 174 14.15 -13.52 -8.53
CA TYR A 174 14.29 -14.83 -9.20
C TYR A 174 13.00 -15.27 -9.91
N LEU A 175 12.34 -14.35 -10.62
CA LEU A 175 11.12 -14.65 -11.37
C LEU A 175 11.41 -15.64 -12.50
N GLN A 176 10.58 -16.67 -12.65
CA GLN A 176 10.62 -17.55 -13.81
C GLN A 176 9.88 -16.88 -14.99
N ILE A 177 10.63 -16.10 -15.77
CA ILE A 177 10.10 -15.22 -16.83
C ILE A 177 9.25 -15.98 -17.85
N ASP A 178 9.73 -17.14 -18.32
CA ASP A 178 9.01 -17.94 -19.32
C ASP A 178 7.68 -18.47 -18.78
N ARG A 179 7.67 -18.92 -17.52
CA ARG A 179 6.43 -19.37 -16.86
C ARG A 179 5.44 -18.23 -16.65
N LEU A 180 5.92 -17.03 -16.30
CA LEU A 180 5.07 -15.85 -16.25
C LEU A 180 4.45 -15.57 -17.63
N ARG A 181 5.25 -15.59 -18.71
CA ARG A 181 4.77 -15.39 -20.08
C ARG A 181 3.69 -16.40 -20.44
N ASP A 182 3.95 -17.69 -20.23
CA ASP A 182 3.00 -18.77 -20.52
C ASP A 182 1.68 -18.58 -19.75
N ASN A 183 1.74 -18.07 -18.51
CA ASN A 183 0.57 -17.78 -17.71
C ASN A 183 -0.19 -16.55 -18.21
N LEU A 184 0.51 -15.47 -18.56
CA LEU A 184 -0.09 -14.28 -19.16
C LEU A 184 -0.81 -14.63 -20.47
N ASP A 185 -0.15 -15.36 -21.38
CA ASP A 185 -0.71 -15.79 -22.67
C ASP A 185 -1.95 -16.68 -22.48
N TYR A 186 -1.93 -17.56 -21.49
CA TYR A 186 -3.08 -18.39 -21.16
C TYR A 186 -4.25 -17.57 -20.64
N ILE A 187 -4.02 -16.59 -19.75
CA ILE A 187 -5.07 -15.74 -19.21
C ILE A 187 -5.69 -14.87 -20.30
N VAL A 188 -4.88 -14.16 -21.09
CA VAL A 188 -5.41 -13.24 -22.11
C VAL A 188 -6.19 -13.97 -23.22
N ARG A 189 -5.84 -15.24 -23.48
CA ARG A 189 -6.51 -16.07 -24.49
C ARG A 189 -7.81 -16.69 -23.98
N ASN A 190 -7.81 -17.26 -22.78
CA ASN A 190 -8.95 -18.05 -22.28
C ASN A 190 -9.92 -17.23 -21.42
N TYR A 191 -9.41 -16.15 -20.80
CA TYR A 191 -10.14 -15.32 -19.85
C TYR A 191 -9.98 -13.82 -20.16
N PRO A 192 -10.33 -13.38 -21.37
CA PRO A 192 -10.16 -11.99 -21.77
C PRO A 192 -10.96 -11.00 -20.91
N GLN A 193 -12.00 -11.44 -20.20
CA GLN A 193 -12.78 -10.63 -19.27
C GLN A 193 -12.06 -10.33 -17.94
N ILE A 194 -10.95 -11.01 -17.65
CA ILE A 194 -10.19 -10.79 -16.41
C ILE A 194 -9.24 -9.62 -16.62
N ILE A 195 -9.45 -8.56 -15.85
CA ILE A 195 -8.67 -7.34 -15.99
C ILE A 195 -7.27 -7.58 -15.45
N ILE A 196 -6.32 -7.66 -16.37
CA ILE A 196 -4.93 -7.97 -16.08
C ILE A 196 -4.04 -6.73 -16.15
N GLY A 197 -3.41 -6.44 -15.02
CA GLY A 197 -2.30 -5.50 -14.90
C GLY A 197 -0.95 -6.22 -14.98
N LEU A 198 0.04 -5.59 -15.62
CA LEU A 198 1.43 -6.02 -15.55
C LEU A 198 2.34 -4.83 -15.21
N ASN A 199 3.01 -4.91 -14.07
CA ASN A 199 3.99 -3.92 -13.65
C ASN A 199 5.40 -4.32 -14.09
N ALA A 200 6.13 -3.36 -14.65
CA ALA A 200 7.57 -3.42 -14.86
C ALA A 200 8.22 -2.16 -14.28
N MET A 201 9.52 -2.24 -14.05
CA MET A 201 10.35 -1.17 -13.50
C MET A 201 11.45 -0.81 -14.50
N HIS A 202 11.81 0.48 -14.53
CA HIS A 202 12.84 1.04 -15.42
C HIS A 202 13.85 1.87 -14.63
N GLY A 203 15.12 1.70 -14.96
CA GLY A 203 16.23 2.48 -14.43
C GLY A 203 16.85 1.93 -13.16
N PHE A 204 17.02 0.60 -13.05
CA PHE A 204 17.84 0.06 -11.96
C PHE A 204 19.29 0.56 -12.09
N PRO A 205 20.04 0.78 -10.98
CA PRO A 205 21.37 1.40 -11.03
C PRO A 205 22.40 0.73 -11.97
N THR A 206 22.22 -0.55 -12.30
CA THR A 206 23.12 -1.29 -13.21
C THR A 206 22.43 -1.79 -14.48
N GLU A 207 21.20 -1.37 -14.75
CA GLU A 207 20.45 -1.79 -15.95
C GLU A 207 21.11 -1.24 -17.22
N THR A 208 21.19 -2.06 -18.26
CA THR A 208 21.64 -1.63 -19.59
C THR A 208 20.46 -1.26 -20.49
N GLU A 209 20.72 -0.48 -21.54
CA GLU A 209 19.70 -0.10 -22.52
C GLU A 209 19.07 -1.34 -23.19
N GLU A 210 19.86 -2.39 -23.45
CA GLU A 210 19.37 -3.65 -24.01
C GLU A 210 18.42 -4.39 -23.06
N GLU A 211 18.70 -4.37 -21.76
CA GLU A 211 17.85 -5.00 -20.74
C GLU A 211 16.54 -4.24 -20.53
N ALA A 212 16.61 -2.90 -20.55
CA ALA A 212 15.43 -2.05 -20.52
C ALA A 212 14.55 -2.29 -21.77
N GLN A 213 15.17 -2.39 -22.95
CA GLN A 213 14.46 -2.72 -24.20
C GLN A 213 13.85 -4.11 -24.16
N ALA A 214 14.57 -5.12 -23.67
CA ALA A 214 14.07 -6.48 -23.53
C ALA A 214 12.83 -6.56 -22.63
N THR A 215 12.76 -5.72 -21.58
CA THR A 215 11.61 -5.62 -20.69
C THR A 215 10.39 -5.07 -21.41
N VAL A 216 10.54 -4.01 -22.20
CA VAL A 216 9.45 -3.46 -23.01
C VAL A 216 9.01 -4.43 -24.09
N ASP A 217 9.96 -5.06 -24.79
CA ASP A 217 9.68 -6.03 -25.85
C ASP A 217 8.91 -7.25 -25.31
N PHE A 218 9.25 -7.72 -24.10
CA PHE A 218 8.51 -8.79 -23.42
C PHE A 218 7.02 -8.44 -23.30
N ILE A 219 6.70 -7.23 -22.82
CA ILE A 219 5.32 -6.78 -22.63
C ILE A 219 4.62 -6.66 -23.98
N MET A 220 5.30 -6.07 -24.97
CA MET A 220 4.74 -5.81 -26.30
C MET A 220 4.41 -7.09 -27.09
N GLN A 221 5.02 -8.22 -26.74
CA GLN A 221 4.75 -9.52 -27.37
C GLN A 221 3.45 -10.17 -26.88
N ILE A 222 2.85 -9.70 -25.78
CA ILE A 222 1.64 -10.29 -25.19
C ILE A 222 0.39 -9.62 -25.79
N LYS A 223 -0.54 -10.40 -26.33
CA LYS A 223 -1.77 -9.89 -26.97
C LYS A 223 -3.03 -10.34 -26.21
N TRP A 224 -3.74 -9.49 -25.46
CA TRP A 224 -3.45 -8.11 -25.06
C TRP A 224 -3.63 -7.97 -23.56
N LEU A 225 -2.71 -7.28 -22.88
CA LEU A 225 -2.86 -6.91 -21.47
C LEU A 225 -3.81 -5.71 -21.34
N HIS A 226 -4.62 -5.65 -20.29
CA HIS A 226 -5.56 -4.55 -20.05
C HIS A 226 -4.85 -3.29 -19.58
N PHE A 227 -3.90 -3.47 -18.66
CA PHE A 227 -3.06 -2.41 -18.13
C PHE A 227 -1.61 -2.90 -18.09
N ALA A 228 -0.69 -2.12 -18.64
CA ALA A 228 0.73 -2.42 -18.58
C ALA A 228 1.45 -1.14 -18.16
N GLN A 229 2.28 -1.24 -17.12
CA GLN A 229 2.90 -0.09 -16.48
C GLN A 229 4.42 -0.25 -16.47
N LEU A 230 5.12 0.85 -16.73
CA LEU A 230 6.58 0.93 -16.65
C LEU A 230 6.94 2.03 -15.66
N HIS A 231 7.18 1.65 -14.41
CA HIS A 231 7.48 2.58 -13.31
C HIS A 231 8.97 2.88 -13.26
N ASN A 232 9.34 4.15 -13.06
CA ASN A 232 10.74 4.46 -12.78
C ASN A 232 11.09 3.96 -11.38
N VAL A 233 12.25 3.33 -11.22
CA VAL A 233 12.72 2.85 -9.93
C VAL A 233 12.79 4.03 -8.93
N ARG A 234 12.25 3.80 -7.73
CA ARG A 234 12.43 4.67 -6.57
C ARG A 234 13.32 3.95 -5.57
N ILE A 235 14.25 4.70 -4.99
CA ILE A 235 15.22 4.17 -4.05
C ILE A 235 14.81 4.68 -2.68
N PHE A 236 14.35 3.78 -1.80
CA PHE A 236 14.02 4.17 -0.44
C PHE A 236 15.28 4.16 0.44
N PRO A 237 15.47 5.15 1.33
CA PRO A 237 16.58 5.14 2.28
C PRO A 237 16.56 3.88 3.15
N ASN A 238 17.74 3.44 3.59
CA ASN A 238 17.98 2.24 4.39
C ASN A 238 17.62 0.91 3.70
N SER A 239 17.19 0.93 2.43
CA SER A 239 16.95 -0.27 1.64
C SER A 239 18.25 -0.87 1.10
N ARG A 240 18.24 -2.16 0.76
CA ARG A 240 19.38 -2.78 0.07
C ARG A 240 19.63 -2.14 -1.31
N LEU A 241 18.59 -1.63 -1.97
CA LEU A 241 18.70 -0.90 -3.22
C LEU A 241 19.47 0.42 -3.03
N GLU A 242 19.33 1.12 -1.90
CA GLU A 242 20.14 2.31 -1.61
C GLU A 242 21.63 1.98 -1.68
N GLN A 243 22.08 0.93 -0.98
CA GLN A 243 23.49 0.54 -1.01
C GLN A 243 23.98 0.26 -2.44
N VAL A 244 23.18 -0.49 -3.22
CA VAL A 244 23.50 -0.77 -4.63
C VAL A 244 23.57 0.51 -5.45
N ALA A 245 22.68 1.47 -5.20
CA ALA A 245 22.66 2.74 -5.91
C ALA A 245 23.89 3.60 -5.56
N LEU A 246 24.24 3.72 -4.28
CA LEU A 246 25.42 4.43 -3.80
C LEU A 246 26.71 3.86 -4.40
N ASP A 247 26.83 2.52 -4.41
CA ASP A 247 27.97 1.81 -4.99
C ASP A 247 28.10 2.04 -6.52
N ASN A 248 27.02 2.49 -7.17
CA ASN A 248 26.95 2.78 -8.61
C ASN A 248 26.81 4.28 -8.91
N GLY A 249 27.22 5.15 -7.99
CA GLY A 249 27.36 6.59 -8.24
C GLY A 249 26.07 7.41 -8.17
N VAL A 250 25.01 6.86 -7.56
CA VAL A 250 23.86 7.65 -7.11
C VAL A 250 24.22 8.30 -5.77
N THR A 251 23.90 9.57 -5.57
CA THR A 251 24.16 10.26 -4.30
C THR A 251 22.95 10.20 -3.36
N LYS A 252 23.18 10.36 -2.05
CA LYS A 252 22.08 10.47 -1.06
C LYS A 252 21.15 11.66 -1.35
N GLN A 253 21.70 12.76 -1.85
CA GLN A 253 20.89 13.93 -2.24
C GLN A 253 19.94 13.59 -3.39
N GLU A 254 20.44 12.93 -4.45
CA GLU A 254 19.61 12.49 -5.57
C GLU A 254 18.50 11.54 -5.12
N ILE A 255 18.78 10.67 -4.16
CA ILE A 255 17.79 9.76 -3.58
C ILE A 255 16.67 10.56 -2.90
N GLU A 256 17.02 11.48 -2.00
CA GLU A 256 16.06 12.29 -1.25
C GLU A 256 15.18 13.15 -2.17
N GLU A 257 15.79 13.80 -3.17
CA GLU A 257 15.08 14.60 -4.17
C GLU A 257 14.10 13.78 -5.03
N SER A 258 14.27 12.46 -5.07
CA SER A 258 13.47 11.56 -5.90
C SER A 258 12.32 10.88 -5.17
N LEU A 259 12.29 10.89 -3.83
CA LEU A 259 11.36 10.06 -3.04
C LEU A 259 9.89 10.38 -3.30
N THR A 260 9.58 11.66 -3.47
CA THR A 260 8.21 12.16 -3.64
C THR A 260 7.85 12.37 -5.11
N LEU A 261 8.77 12.14 -6.05
CA LEU A 261 8.48 12.31 -7.47
C LEU A 261 7.51 11.22 -7.97
N PRO A 262 6.48 11.58 -8.76
CA PRO A 262 5.59 10.60 -9.39
C PRO A 262 6.35 9.57 -10.22
N TYR A 263 5.96 8.28 -10.18
CA TYR A 263 6.70 7.17 -10.80
C TYR A 263 6.91 7.27 -12.33
N HIS A 264 6.19 8.15 -13.02
CA HIS A 264 6.38 8.39 -14.45
C HIS A 264 7.47 9.43 -14.76
N ILE A 265 7.86 10.25 -13.78
CA ILE A 265 8.93 11.24 -13.89
C ILE A 265 10.28 10.55 -13.72
N ILE A 266 11.18 10.80 -14.67
CA ILE A 266 12.56 10.26 -14.66
C ILE A 266 13.33 10.98 -13.55
N PRO A 267 13.71 10.29 -12.48
CA PRO A 267 14.47 10.89 -11.39
C PRO A 267 15.95 11.05 -11.76
N PRO A 268 16.70 11.91 -11.06
CA PRO A 268 18.16 12.01 -11.19
C PRO A 268 18.90 10.71 -10.82
N THR A 269 18.22 9.80 -10.08
CA THR A 269 18.77 8.49 -9.70
C THR A 269 18.89 7.51 -10.87
N ILE A 270 18.19 7.72 -11.99
CA ILE A 270 18.36 6.89 -13.20
C ILE A 270 19.60 7.36 -13.98
N LYS A 271 20.61 6.47 -14.05
CA LYS A 271 21.88 6.72 -14.74
C LYS A 271 21.91 6.27 -16.20
N LEU A 272 20.86 5.60 -16.69
CA LEU A 272 20.66 5.37 -18.12
C LEU A 272 20.57 6.71 -18.86
N ASN A 273 20.92 6.72 -20.15
CA ASN A 273 20.73 7.92 -20.96
C ASN A 273 19.26 8.36 -20.92
N HIS A 274 19.01 9.63 -20.55
CA HIS A 274 17.65 10.14 -20.37
C HIS A 274 16.88 10.20 -21.69
N ASP A 275 17.54 10.50 -22.81
CA ASP A 275 16.90 10.50 -24.12
C ASP A 275 16.55 9.08 -24.58
N PHE A 276 17.40 8.10 -24.30
CA PHE A 276 17.05 6.69 -24.47
C PHE A 276 15.80 6.34 -23.66
N SER A 277 15.79 6.66 -22.36
CA SER A 277 14.68 6.34 -21.46
C SER A 277 13.37 7.00 -21.91
N ARG A 278 13.42 8.26 -22.36
CA ARG A 278 12.29 8.97 -22.96
C ARG A 278 11.79 8.27 -24.23
N ARG A 279 12.70 7.94 -25.17
CA ARG A 279 12.35 7.24 -26.42
C ARG A 279 11.74 5.86 -26.17
N LEU A 280 12.31 5.11 -25.23
CA LEU A 280 11.81 3.78 -24.83
C LEU A 280 10.35 3.89 -24.34
N ARG A 281 10.09 4.82 -23.40
CA ARG A 281 8.76 5.06 -22.84
C ARG A 281 7.76 5.53 -23.89
N LEU A 282 8.14 6.50 -24.72
CA LEU A 282 7.28 6.98 -25.82
C LEU A 282 6.94 5.85 -26.79
N THR A 283 7.94 5.02 -27.14
CA THR A 283 7.73 3.86 -28.02
C THR A 283 6.75 2.87 -27.40
N PHE A 284 6.93 2.54 -26.12
CA PHE A 284 6.04 1.65 -25.39
C PHE A 284 4.60 2.19 -25.34
N VAL A 285 4.43 3.47 -24.99
CA VAL A 285 3.12 4.11 -24.93
C VAL A 285 2.46 4.14 -26.30
N HIS A 286 3.14 4.59 -27.35
CA HIS A 286 2.54 4.72 -28.69
C HIS A 286 2.27 3.38 -29.37
N LYS A 287 3.20 2.43 -29.30
CA LYS A 287 3.08 1.16 -30.04
C LYS A 287 2.19 0.15 -29.34
N TYR A 288 2.12 0.18 -28.01
CA TYR A 288 1.37 -0.79 -27.22
C TYR A 288 0.20 -0.16 -26.47
N ILE A 289 0.45 0.78 -25.54
CA ILE A 289 -0.61 1.30 -24.66
C ILE A 289 -1.73 1.99 -25.46
N LEU A 290 -1.36 2.92 -26.36
CA LEU A 290 -2.26 3.69 -27.21
C LEU A 290 -2.60 2.98 -28.53
N ASN A 291 -2.26 1.70 -28.67
CA ASN A 291 -2.58 0.95 -29.86
C ASN A 291 -4.12 0.86 -30.03
N PRO A 292 -4.71 1.36 -31.14
CA PRO A 292 -6.16 1.40 -31.28
C PRO A 292 -6.79 0.00 -31.32
N GLU A 293 -6.12 -1.00 -31.91
CA GLU A 293 -6.64 -2.38 -31.91
C GLU A 293 -6.67 -2.96 -30.51
N ARG A 294 -5.62 -2.70 -29.71
CA ARG A 294 -5.58 -3.06 -28.29
C ARG A 294 -6.75 -2.45 -27.56
N LEU A 295 -6.85 -1.13 -27.61
CA LEU A 295 -7.79 -0.37 -26.80
C LEU A 295 -9.22 -0.78 -27.14
N ARG A 296 -9.54 -0.98 -28.42
CA ARG A 296 -10.83 -1.53 -28.84
C ARG A 296 -11.12 -2.90 -28.24
N TYR A 297 -10.14 -3.80 -28.26
CA TYR A 297 -10.28 -5.15 -27.72
C TYR A 297 -10.47 -5.13 -26.20
N VAL A 298 -9.56 -4.49 -25.46
CA VAL A 298 -9.57 -4.49 -23.99
C VAL A 298 -10.73 -3.67 -23.41
N LEU A 299 -11.15 -2.59 -24.08
CA LEU A 299 -12.26 -1.76 -23.61
C LEU A 299 -13.57 -2.55 -23.61
N GLN A 300 -13.82 -3.39 -24.62
CA GLN A 300 -15.00 -4.25 -24.63
C GLN A 300 -15.02 -5.22 -23.44
N GLN A 301 -13.86 -5.72 -23.03
CA GLN A 301 -13.75 -6.62 -21.87
C GLN A 301 -13.92 -5.84 -20.55
N GLN A 302 -13.32 -4.66 -20.44
CA GLN A 302 -13.45 -3.78 -19.28
C GLN A 302 -14.89 -3.35 -19.03
N LEU A 303 -15.61 -2.96 -20.08
CA LEU A 303 -17.02 -2.56 -19.99
C LEU A 303 -17.92 -3.71 -19.52
N ALA A 304 -17.49 -4.97 -19.58
CA ALA A 304 -18.28 -6.09 -19.06
C ALA A 304 -18.15 -6.29 -17.54
N VAL A 305 -17.16 -5.66 -16.88
CA VAL A 305 -16.83 -5.92 -15.47
C VAL A 305 -16.62 -4.66 -14.62
N MET A 306 -16.52 -3.48 -15.24
CA MET A 306 -16.36 -2.19 -14.57
C MET A 306 -17.47 -1.24 -14.99
N ASN A 307 -17.96 -0.45 -14.03
CA ASN A 307 -18.82 0.69 -14.33
C ASN A 307 -18.00 1.89 -14.86
N GLU A 308 -18.68 2.96 -15.29
CA GLU A 308 -18.02 4.12 -15.89
C GLU A 308 -17.07 4.84 -14.92
N GLU A 309 -17.47 5.01 -13.65
CA GLU A 309 -16.66 5.67 -12.62
C GLU A 309 -15.37 4.87 -12.32
N GLU A 310 -15.50 3.55 -12.13
CA GLU A 310 -14.38 2.62 -11.89
C GLU A 310 -13.41 2.61 -13.09
N LEU A 311 -13.94 2.63 -14.32
CA LEU A 311 -13.15 2.65 -15.54
C LEU A 311 -12.39 3.97 -15.70
N ILE A 312 -13.05 5.10 -15.49
CA ILE A 312 -12.43 6.44 -15.52
C ILE A 312 -11.32 6.51 -14.48
N TYR A 313 -11.57 6.06 -13.25
CA TYR A 313 -10.57 5.99 -12.18
C TYR A 313 -9.33 5.21 -12.63
N LYS A 314 -9.51 4.00 -13.18
CA LYS A 314 -8.39 3.17 -13.67
C LYS A 314 -7.62 3.83 -14.80
N TYR A 315 -8.28 4.50 -15.74
CA TYR A 315 -7.59 5.17 -16.84
C TYR A 315 -6.83 6.41 -16.34
N ARG A 316 -7.41 7.21 -15.45
CA ARG A 316 -6.72 8.39 -14.92
C ARG A 316 -5.44 8.06 -14.14
N THR A 317 -5.37 6.90 -13.48
CA THR A 317 -4.14 6.47 -12.77
C THR A 317 -3.00 6.03 -13.72
N ILE A 318 -3.29 5.83 -15.01
CA ILE A 318 -2.36 5.25 -15.99
C ILE A 318 -1.99 6.24 -17.08
N PHE A 319 -2.94 7.06 -17.50
CA PHE A 319 -2.76 8.00 -18.59
C PHE A 319 -2.37 9.37 -18.05
N PRO A 320 -1.30 9.99 -18.58
CA PRO A 320 -0.86 11.32 -18.15
C PRO A 320 -1.80 12.45 -18.64
N THR A 321 -2.77 12.13 -19.48
CA THR A 321 -3.78 13.08 -19.98
C THR A 321 -4.99 13.12 -19.05
N HIS A 322 -5.65 14.27 -18.95
CA HIS A 322 -6.96 14.35 -18.28
C HIS A 322 -7.96 13.38 -18.92
N ILE A 323 -8.50 12.48 -18.11
CA ILE A 323 -9.54 11.52 -18.49
C ILE A 323 -10.68 11.70 -17.50
N ASP A 324 -11.73 12.43 -17.85
CA ASP A 324 -12.85 12.68 -16.91
C ASP A 324 -14.13 11.99 -17.34
N THR A 325 -14.17 11.49 -18.58
CA THR A 325 -15.37 10.88 -19.16
C THR A 325 -15.01 9.61 -19.94
N LEU A 326 -16.01 8.75 -20.15
CA LEU A 326 -15.88 7.61 -21.07
C LEU A 326 -15.51 8.07 -22.50
N ASP A 327 -15.97 9.24 -22.93
CA ASP A 327 -15.67 9.77 -24.26
C ASP A 327 -14.18 10.10 -24.42
N ASP A 328 -13.50 10.52 -23.35
CA ASP A 328 -12.05 10.75 -23.38
C ASP A 328 -11.29 9.43 -23.60
N ILE A 329 -11.73 8.35 -22.95
CA ILE A 329 -11.21 7.00 -23.15
C ILE A 329 -11.44 6.53 -24.59
N LEU A 330 -12.64 6.78 -25.14
CA LEU A 330 -12.98 6.40 -26.51
C LEU A 330 -12.14 7.13 -27.55
N ARG A 331 -11.80 8.41 -27.30
CA ARG A 331 -10.87 9.16 -28.16
C ARG A 331 -9.50 8.52 -28.21
N LEU A 332 -8.96 8.03 -27.09
CA LEU A 332 -7.69 7.27 -27.08
C LEU A 332 -7.79 6.03 -27.98
N ALA A 333 -8.92 5.31 -27.92
CA ALA A 333 -9.17 4.12 -28.73
C ALA A 333 -9.53 4.43 -30.20
N ARG A 334 -9.64 5.70 -30.59
CA ARG A 334 -10.17 6.15 -31.89
C ARG A 334 -11.50 5.46 -32.20
N LEU A 335 -12.40 5.47 -31.21
CA LEU A 335 -13.75 4.95 -31.28
C LEU A 335 -14.76 6.09 -31.14
N LYS A 336 -15.93 5.90 -31.73
CA LYS A 336 -17.11 6.70 -31.44
C LYS A 336 -18.02 5.93 -30.49
N ARG A 337 -18.88 6.64 -29.77
CA ARG A 337 -19.76 6.04 -28.74
C ARG A 337 -20.71 5.00 -29.32
N GLU A 338 -21.10 5.13 -30.59
CA GLU A 338 -21.98 4.17 -31.27
C GLU A 338 -21.29 2.83 -31.57
N ALA A 339 -19.96 2.78 -31.49
CA ALA A 339 -19.16 1.58 -31.76
C ALA A 339 -18.93 0.71 -30.51
N ILE A 340 -19.41 1.13 -29.34
CA ILE A 340 -19.30 0.38 -28.09
C ILE A 340 -20.69 -0.01 -27.56
N ASP A 341 -20.80 -1.23 -27.06
CA ASP A 341 -22.00 -1.71 -26.39
C ASP A 341 -21.86 -1.47 -24.87
N ILE A 342 -22.51 -0.43 -24.38
CA ILE A 342 -22.57 -0.11 -22.94
C ILE A 342 -23.72 -0.82 -22.22
N SER A 343 -24.56 -1.58 -22.92
CA SER A 343 -25.73 -2.24 -22.30
C SER A 343 -25.35 -3.29 -21.26
N LYS A 344 -24.13 -3.83 -21.36
CA LYS A 344 -23.57 -4.83 -20.45
C LYS A 344 -22.76 -4.23 -19.30
N MET A 345 -22.61 -2.91 -19.25
CA MET A 345 -21.89 -2.28 -18.14
C MET A 345 -22.61 -2.52 -16.82
N PRO A 346 -21.88 -2.98 -15.78
CA PRO A 346 -22.41 -3.01 -14.44
C PRO A 346 -22.94 -1.64 -14.04
N LYS A 347 -24.17 -1.61 -13.50
CA LYS A 347 -24.71 -0.37 -12.94
C LYS A 347 -24.01 -0.04 -11.62
N ALA A 348 -23.83 1.24 -11.36
CA ALA A 348 -23.37 1.73 -10.06
C ALA A 348 -24.53 1.63 -9.03
N GLU A 349 -24.91 0.40 -8.69
CA GLU A 349 -25.90 0.14 -7.65
C GLU A 349 -25.21 0.18 -6.28
N ILE A 350 -25.81 0.93 -5.35
CA ILE A 350 -25.36 0.95 -3.95
C ILE A 350 -25.81 -0.36 -3.31
N PRO A 351 -24.89 -1.26 -2.92
CA PRO A 351 -25.27 -2.53 -2.32
C PRO A 351 -25.92 -2.32 -0.95
N GLN A 352 -26.87 -3.19 -0.60
CA GLN A 352 -27.42 -3.25 0.75
C GLN A 352 -26.44 -4.02 1.65
N ILE A 353 -25.52 -3.28 2.29
CA ILE A 353 -24.57 -3.83 3.25
C ILE A 353 -25.03 -3.48 4.66
N ASP A 354 -25.17 -4.48 5.52
CA ASP A 354 -25.43 -4.31 6.95
C ASP A 354 -24.12 -4.01 7.68
N TYR A 355 -23.70 -2.74 7.63
CA TYR A 355 -22.44 -2.31 8.23
C TYR A 355 -22.44 -2.56 9.75
N PRO A 356 -21.49 -3.35 10.28
CA PRO A 356 -21.33 -3.54 11.71
C PRO A 356 -21.17 -2.18 12.40
N ARG A 357 -21.85 -2.01 13.53
CA ARG A 357 -21.77 -0.78 14.33
C ARG A 357 -21.30 -1.10 15.72
N ARG A 358 -20.37 -0.29 16.19
CA ARG A 358 -19.92 -0.34 17.57
C ARG A 358 -21.02 0.17 18.49
N THR A 359 -21.33 -0.60 19.53
CA THR A 359 -22.35 -0.25 20.54
C THR A 359 -21.77 -0.11 21.95
N GLU A 360 -20.49 -0.37 22.09
CA GLU A 360 -19.77 -0.32 23.35
C GLU A 360 -19.65 1.12 23.85
N ILE A 361 -19.85 1.29 25.14
CA ILE A 361 -19.63 2.56 25.85
C ILE A 361 -18.39 2.37 26.73
N PRO A 362 -17.45 3.33 26.76
CA PRO A 362 -16.27 3.24 27.61
C PRO A 362 -16.66 3.05 29.08
N ALA A 363 -16.05 2.07 29.76
CA ALA A 363 -16.11 2.00 31.21
C ALA A 363 -15.43 3.24 31.82
N GLN A 364 -15.85 3.63 33.02
CA GLN A 364 -15.42 4.89 33.66
C GLN A 364 -13.90 4.98 33.85
N ASP A 365 -13.25 3.85 34.09
CA ASP A 365 -11.81 3.69 34.35
C ASP A 365 -11.06 3.01 33.21
N ALA A 366 -11.70 2.84 32.04
CA ALA A 366 -11.06 2.24 30.88
C ALA A 366 -9.93 3.14 30.36
N CYS A 367 -8.76 2.54 30.07
CA CYS A 367 -7.67 3.23 29.38
C CYS A 367 -8.09 3.57 27.95
N ARG A 368 -8.05 4.87 27.61
CA ARG A 368 -8.55 5.42 26.36
C ARG A 368 -7.42 5.51 25.34
N ILE A 369 -7.51 4.74 24.26
CA ILE A 369 -6.45 4.64 23.25
C ILE A 369 -6.94 5.25 21.94
N LEU A 370 -6.32 6.34 21.48
CA LEU A 370 -6.67 6.92 20.18
C LEU A 370 -5.65 6.46 19.14
N PHE A 371 -6.14 5.71 18.15
CA PHE A 371 -5.37 5.36 16.96
C PHE A 371 -5.54 6.44 15.89
N VAL A 372 -4.43 6.94 15.34
CA VAL A 372 -4.44 7.88 14.20
C VAL A 372 -3.66 7.29 13.04
N ASP A 373 -4.35 6.99 11.95
CA ASP A 373 -3.72 6.69 10.66
C ASP A 373 -3.50 7.99 9.88
N ALA A 374 -2.26 8.47 9.88
CA ALA A 374 -1.83 9.68 9.17
C ALA A 374 -1.35 9.39 7.74
N SER A 375 -1.79 8.28 7.13
CA SER A 375 -1.37 7.86 5.79
C SER A 375 -2.31 8.37 4.69
N TYR A 376 -2.86 9.57 4.84
CA TYR A 376 -3.73 10.19 3.83
C TYR A 376 -3.86 11.70 4.10
N PHE A 377 -3.57 12.56 3.12
CA PHE A 377 -3.59 14.00 3.32
C PHE A 377 -5.02 14.54 3.50
N PHE A 378 -5.13 15.69 4.17
CA PHE A 378 -6.37 16.48 4.20
C PHE A 378 -6.72 17.01 2.81
N SER A 379 -8.01 17.27 2.55
CA SER A 379 -8.49 17.82 1.26
C SER A 379 -7.72 19.03 0.77
N ALA A 380 -7.35 19.95 1.67
CA ALA A 380 -6.63 21.17 1.30
C ALA A 380 -5.16 20.93 0.89
N ASP A 381 -4.59 19.83 1.37
CA ASP A 381 -3.19 19.44 1.12
C ASP A 381 -3.07 18.39 0.00
N ARG A 382 -4.21 17.92 -0.53
CA ARG A 382 -4.26 16.99 -1.66
C ARG A 382 -4.05 17.77 -2.96
N GLU A 383 -3.01 17.38 -3.70
CA GLU A 383 -2.95 17.69 -5.12
C GLU A 383 -4.01 16.88 -5.89
N SER A 384 -4.27 17.25 -7.14
CA SER A 384 -5.23 16.60 -8.05
C SER A 384 -4.96 15.12 -8.36
N GLU A 385 -4.06 14.48 -7.62
CA GLU A 385 -3.78 13.05 -7.70
C GLU A 385 -4.94 12.24 -7.14
N ILE A 386 -5.27 11.19 -7.88
CA ILE A 386 -6.34 10.28 -7.54
C ILE A 386 -5.81 9.31 -6.50
N GLN A 387 -6.32 9.44 -5.28
CA GLN A 387 -5.90 8.57 -4.19
C GLN A 387 -7.03 7.59 -3.85
N ALA A 388 -6.71 6.30 -3.97
CA ALA A 388 -7.50 5.24 -3.38
C ALA A 388 -7.50 5.38 -1.86
N VAL A 389 -8.60 4.95 -1.24
CA VAL A 389 -8.73 4.93 0.22
C VAL A 389 -9.01 3.52 0.69
N GLU A 390 -8.16 3.04 1.58
CA GLU A 390 -8.39 1.83 2.36
C GLU A 390 -8.67 2.14 3.84
N PRO A 391 -9.45 1.28 4.54
CA PRO A 391 -9.53 1.31 5.98
C PRO A 391 -8.17 1.13 6.65
N PRO A 392 -7.96 1.67 7.87
CA PRO A 392 -6.71 1.55 8.63
C PRO A 392 -6.52 0.13 9.21
N LEU A 393 -6.33 -0.88 8.35
CA LEU A 393 -6.39 -2.31 8.71
C LEU A 393 -5.38 -2.70 9.79
N GLY A 394 -4.19 -2.10 9.80
CA GLY A 394 -3.19 -2.34 10.85
C GLY A 394 -3.68 -1.87 12.23
N CYS A 395 -4.31 -0.70 12.30
CA CYS A 395 -4.92 -0.20 13.54
C CYS A 395 -6.09 -1.08 13.97
N MET A 396 -6.93 -1.50 13.01
CA MET A 396 -8.05 -2.42 13.28
C MET A 396 -7.55 -3.76 13.82
N ALA A 397 -6.49 -4.33 13.25
CA ALA A 397 -5.89 -5.58 13.72
C ALA A 397 -5.39 -5.48 15.16
N ILE A 398 -4.62 -4.42 15.46
CA ILE A 398 -4.09 -4.18 16.81
C ILE A 398 -5.22 -3.96 17.82
N LEU A 399 -6.20 -3.10 17.51
CA LEU A 399 -7.29 -2.83 18.43
C LEU A 399 -8.21 -4.05 18.63
N SER A 400 -8.44 -4.86 17.59
CA SER A 400 -9.18 -6.13 17.74
C SER A 400 -8.46 -7.09 18.70
N TYR A 401 -7.14 -7.21 18.56
CA TYR A 401 -6.30 -8.01 19.46
C TYR A 401 -6.33 -7.47 20.91
N LEU A 402 -6.22 -6.16 21.08
CA LEU A 402 -6.28 -5.54 22.40
C LEU A 402 -7.65 -5.70 23.06
N ASN A 403 -8.74 -5.58 22.28
CA ASN A 403 -10.12 -5.77 22.77
C ASN A 403 -10.34 -7.22 23.24
N GLU A 404 -9.89 -8.21 22.47
CA GLU A 404 -9.97 -9.62 22.88
C GLU A 404 -9.19 -9.86 24.18
N ARG A 405 -8.02 -9.24 24.31
CA ARG A 405 -7.12 -9.48 25.46
C ARG A 405 -7.54 -8.74 26.74
N TYR A 406 -8.03 -7.51 26.62
CA TYR A 406 -8.25 -6.63 27.77
C TYR A 406 -9.71 -6.25 28.00
N GLY A 407 -10.59 -6.49 27.02
CA GLY A 407 -12.03 -6.24 27.12
C GLY A 407 -12.34 -4.81 27.60
N ALA A 408 -13.26 -4.70 28.55
CA ALA A 408 -13.74 -3.41 29.08
C ALA A 408 -12.68 -2.56 29.81
N ARG A 409 -11.46 -3.07 30.05
CA ARG A 409 -10.36 -2.31 30.68
C ARG A 409 -9.77 -1.26 29.74
N ILE A 410 -10.03 -1.37 28.44
CA ILE A 410 -9.59 -0.40 27.44
C ILE A 410 -10.80 0.09 26.65
N TYR A 411 -10.64 1.27 26.04
CA TYR A 411 -11.56 1.77 25.03
C TYR A 411 -10.74 2.46 23.94
N GLY A 412 -10.63 1.82 22.78
CA GLY A 412 -9.91 2.38 21.64
C GLY A 412 -10.84 3.02 20.61
N GLU A 413 -10.44 4.12 19.96
CA GLU A 413 -11.06 4.61 18.73
C GLU A 413 -10.01 4.78 17.63
N ILE A 414 -10.43 4.68 16.37
CA ILE A 414 -9.54 4.79 15.21
C ILE A 414 -10.04 5.92 14.32
N ILE A 415 -9.13 6.83 13.95
CA ILE A 415 -9.38 7.85 12.94
C ILE A 415 -8.33 7.76 11.84
N LYS A 416 -8.76 7.98 10.59
CA LYS A 416 -7.87 8.19 9.44
C LYS A 416 -7.99 9.63 8.95
N THR A 417 -6.85 10.28 8.73
CA THR A 417 -6.81 11.64 8.18
C THR A 417 -7.40 11.68 6.76
N GLY A 418 -8.04 12.79 6.39
CA GLY A 418 -8.75 12.99 5.11
C GLY A 418 -9.97 12.09 4.86
N VAL A 419 -10.38 11.27 5.85
CA VAL A 419 -11.58 10.43 5.80
C VAL A 419 -12.45 10.63 7.04
N ASP A 420 -11.89 10.42 8.23
CA ASP A 420 -12.61 10.60 9.49
C ASP A 420 -12.52 12.02 10.04
N VAL A 421 -11.39 12.67 9.79
CA VAL A 421 -11.11 14.09 10.06
C VAL A 421 -10.35 14.68 8.89
N ASP A 422 -10.71 15.87 8.43
CA ASP A 422 -10.19 16.47 7.19
C ASP A 422 -9.43 17.79 7.43
N THR A 423 -9.23 18.18 8.68
CA THR A 423 -8.38 19.32 9.05
C THR A 423 -7.68 19.10 10.40
N MET A 424 -6.62 19.86 10.67
CA MET A 424 -5.98 19.89 12.01
C MET A 424 -6.95 20.37 13.10
N GLU A 425 -7.93 21.20 12.77
CA GLU A 425 -8.95 21.66 13.72
C GLU A 425 -9.91 20.54 14.10
N GLU A 426 -10.39 19.78 13.11
CA GLU A 426 -11.21 18.59 13.36
C GLU A 426 -10.46 17.53 14.15
N LEU A 427 -9.19 17.29 13.81
CA LEU A 427 -8.31 16.41 14.58
C LEU A 427 -8.20 16.86 16.04
N ARG A 428 -7.92 18.15 16.29
CA ARG A 428 -7.89 18.71 17.65
C ARG A 428 -9.19 18.50 18.38
N ALA A 429 -10.31 18.84 17.75
CA ALA A 429 -11.63 18.76 18.35
C ALA A 429 -11.98 17.31 18.72
N TYR A 430 -11.75 16.38 17.80
CA TYR A 430 -11.98 14.95 18.03
C TYR A 430 -11.10 14.42 19.17
N ALA A 431 -9.79 14.65 19.12
CA ALA A 431 -8.87 14.15 20.13
C ALA A 431 -9.15 14.77 21.52
N THR A 432 -9.50 16.06 21.58
CA THR A 432 -9.90 16.75 22.82
C THR A 432 -11.19 16.19 23.41
N ALA A 433 -12.18 15.89 22.58
CA ALA A 433 -13.42 15.23 23.02
C ALA A 433 -13.14 13.80 23.50
N PHE A 434 -12.26 13.08 22.81
CA PHE A 434 -11.89 11.72 23.14
C PHE A 434 -11.03 11.63 24.40
N LYS A 435 -10.17 12.59 24.74
CA LYS A 435 -9.30 12.57 25.94
C LYS A 435 -8.48 11.26 26.05
N PRO A 436 -7.49 11.03 25.16
CA PRO A 436 -6.70 9.81 25.17
C PRO A 436 -5.74 9.74 26.35
N ASP A 437 -5.56 8.54 26.90
CA ASP A 437 -4.47 8.18 27.82
C ASP A 437 -3.23 7.67 27.05
N LEU A 438 -3.43 7.27 25.80
CA LEU A 438 -2.38 6.79 24.89
C LEU A 438 -2.73 7.14 23.44
N LEU A 439 -1.75 7.67 22.73
CA LEU A 439 -1.83 7.93 21.30
C LEU A 439 -1.02 6.86 20.55
N MET A 440 -1.67 6.14 19.63
CA MET A 440 -1.01 5.18 18.74
C MET A 440 -1.13 5.65 17.29
N LEU A 441 -0.03 6.02 16.66
CA LEU A 441 -0.07 6.56 15.30
C LEU A 441 0.65 5.65 14.31
N ARG A 442 0.19 5.66 13.07
CA ARG A 442 0.89 5.02 11.96
C ARG A 442 0.93 5.89 10.72
N THR A 443 1.95 5.67 9.89
CA THR A 443 2.10 6.35 8.61
C THR A 443 2.87 5.50 7.58
N LEU A 444 2.69 5.79 6.30
CA LEU A 444 3.57 5.33 5.22
C LEU A 444 4.68 6.36 4.98
N THR A 445 5.82 5.93 4.45
CA THR A 445 7.00 6.81 4.24
C THR A 445 6.68 8.01 3.34
N TYR A 446 5.75 7.87 2.40
CA TYR A 446 5.28 8.97 1.56
C TYR A 446 4.64 10.12 2.37
N TYR A 447 3.99 9.82 3.49
CA TYR A 447 3.33 10.80 4.36
C TYR A 447 4.19 11.19 5.58
N LYS A 448 5.52 10.96 5.55
CA LYS A 448 6.42 11.19 6.70
C LYS A 448 6.35 12.61 7.25
N ASP A 449 6.32 13.61 6.38
CA ASP A 449 6.35 15.02 6.80
C ASP A 449 5.01 15.44 7.41
N PHE A 450 3.90 15.07 6.77
CA PHE A 450 2.56 15.29 7.32
C PHE A 450 2.33 14.56 8.64
N PHE A 451 2.90 13.37 8.80
CA PHE A 451 2.88 12.65 10.07
C PHE A 451 3.59 13.41 11.19
N VAL A 452 4.74 14.04 10.92
CA VAL A 452 5.43 14.91 11.88
C VAL A 452 4.54 16.10 12.27
N ASP A 453 3.85 16.72 11.31
CA ASP A 453 2.92 17.83 11.58
C ASP A 453 1.74 17.38 12.46
N VAL A 454 1.15 16.22 12.18
CA VAL A 454 0.07 15.61 12.98
C VAL A 454 0.53 15.36 14.42
N ILE A 455 1.74 14.80 14.62
CA ILE A 455 2.29 14.57 15.96
C ILE A 455 2.53 15.90 16.68
N ALA A 456 3.16 16.86 16.01
CA ALA A 456 3.43 18.17 16.60
C ALA A 456 2.15 18.85 17.06
N GLU A 457 1.05 18.69 16.31
CA GLU A 457 -0.25 19.21 16.70
C GLU A 457 -0.83 18.49 17.92
N LEU A 458 -0.82 17.16 17.96
CA LEU A 458 -1.33 16.40 19.10
C LEU A 458 -0.54 16.68 20.39
N LYS A 459 0.79 16.86 20.30
CA LYS A 459 1.64 17.20 21.45
C LYS A 459 1.36 18.59 22.02
N LYS A 460 0.83 19.54 21.24
CA LYS A 460 0.40 20.85 21.77
C LYS A 460 -0.80 20.71 22.71
N ILE A 461 -1.70 19.78 22.41
CA ILE A 461 -2.91 19.51 23.19
C ILE A 461 -2.60 18.59 24.37
N PHE A 462 -1.78 17.58 24.13
CA PHE A 462 -1.50 16.47 25.05
C PHE A 462 0.01 16.30 25.26
N PRO A 463 0.69 17.26 25.92
CA PRO A 463 2.14 17.22 26.10
C PRO A 463 2.62 16.02 26.95
N ASP A 464 1.76 15.50 27.82
CA ASP A 464 2.08 14.41 28.76
C ASP A 464 1.53 13.05 28.33
N VAL A 465 0.70 12.99 27.28
CA VAL A 465 0.16 11.71 26.78
C VAL A 465 1.23 11.01 25.94
N PRO A 466 1.57 9.75 26.25
CA PRO A 466 2.56 9.00 25.48
C PRO A 466 2.09 8.76 24.04
N ILE A 467 3.05 8.82 23.11
CA ILE A 467 2.87 8.60 21.69
C ILE A 467 3.68 7.38 21.25
N VAL A 468 3.00 6.37 20.74
CA VAL A 468 3.58 5.17 20.13
C VAL A 468 3.39 5.24 18.62
N ALA A 469 4.47 5.18 17.85
CA ALA A 469 4.43 5.15 16.39
C ALA A 469 4.61 3.71 15.86
N GLY A 470 3.91 3.35 14.78
CA GLY A 470 4.08 2.07 14.10
C GLY A 470 3.78 2.15 12.59
N GLY A 471 3.85 1.01 11.91
CA GLY A 471 3.64 0.91 10.47
C GLY A 471 4.93 1.01 9.65
N PRO A 472 4.81 1.16 8.31
CA PRO A 472 5.96 1.09 7.42
C PRO A 472 7.05 2.12 7.70
N HIS A 473 6.70 3.41 7.86
CA HIS A 473 7.70 4.44 8.09
C HIS A 473 8.45 4.26 9.42
N PRO A 474 7.78 4.09 10.59
CA PRO A 474 8.50 3.86 11.84
C PRO A 474 9.32 2.56 11.86
N THR A 475 8.97 1.57 11.03
CA THR A 475 9.77 0.33 10.91
C THR A 475 11.04 0.53 10.06
N ILE A 476 10.96 1.33 9.00
CA ILE A 476 12.08 1.57 8.06
C ILE A 476 13.00 2.66 8.59
N ASP A 477 12.44 3.70 9.19
CA ASP A 477 13.15 4.88 9.68
C ASP A 477 12.61 5.32 11.06
N PRO A 478 12.92 4.55 12.12
CA PRO A 478 12.53 4.91 13.48
C PRO A 478 13.25 6.18 13.98
N GLU A 479 14.43 6.49 13.44
CA GLU A 479 15.21 7.67 13.80
C GLU A 479 14.46 8.95 13.43
N ASP A 480 13.96 9.05 12.19
CA ASP A 480 13.13 10.18 11.74
C ASP A 480 11.92 10.39 12.66
N CYS A 481 11.25 9.31 13.03
CA CYS A 481 10.08 9.35 13.92
C CYS A 481 10.42 9.82 15.33
N LEU A 482 11.56 9.38 15.89
CA LEU A 482 12.01 9.76 17.23
C LEU A 482 12.54 11.19 17.26
N TYR A 483 13.37 11.60 16.31
CA TYR A 483 14.00 12.92 16.29
C TYR A 483 13.06 14.02 15.82
N ARG A 484 12.38 13.85 14.67
CA ARG A 484 11.49 14.87 14.11
C ARG A 484 10.09 14.77 14.67
N GLY A 485 9.54 13.55 14.76
CA GLY A 485 8.21 13.32 15.35
C GLY A 485 8.22 13.53 16.86
N GLY A 486 9.31 13.21 17.55
CA GLY A 486 9.39 13.28 19.01
C GLY A 486 8.43 12.31 19.69
N VAL A 487 8.22 11.13 19.11
CA VAL A 487 7.41 10.05 19.68
C VAL A 487 8.13 9.38 20.85
N ASN A 488 7.39 8.71 21.74
CA ASN A 488 8.00 8.02 22.89
C ASN A 488 8.63 6.69 22.48
N VAL A 489 7.96 5.94 21.60
CA VAL A 489 8.36 4.60 21.17
C VAL A 489 7.97 4.38 19.71
N CYS A 490 8.88 3.81 18.92
CA CYS A 490 8.59 3.24 17.60
C CYS A 490 8.45 1.71 17.73
N VAL A 491 7.31 1.17 17.32
CA VAL A 491 7.06 -0.27 17.19
C VAL A 491 7.50 -0.72 15.80
N ILE A 492 8.34 -1.75 15.75
CA ILE A 492 8.99 -2.23 14.53
C ILE A 492 8.36 -3.56 14.10
N GLY A 493 7.82 -3.62 12.89
CA GLY A 493 7.17 -4.82 12.35
C GLY A 493 5.74 -5.02 12.86
N GLU A 494 5.43 -6.23 13.33
CA GLU A 494 4.08 -6.57 13.82
C GLU A 494 3.80 -5.96 15.20
N GLY A 495 2.64 -5.31 15.32
CA GLY A 495 2.31 -4.50 16.49
C GLY A 495 1.47 -5.20 17.54
N GLU A 496 0.77 -6.29 17.23
CA GLU A 496 -0.23 -6.89 18.11
C GLU A 496 0.36 -7.28 19.47
N LEU A 497 1.42 -8.09 19.48
CA LEU A 497 2.06 -8.54 20.71
C LEU A 497 2.74 -7.38 21.46
N VAL A 498 3.43 -6.49 20.74
CA VAL A 498 4.19 -5.37 21.32
C VAL A 498 3.26 -4.35 21.96
N CYS A 499 2.23 -3.90 21.24
CA CYS A 499 1.19 -3.02 21.78
C CYS A 499 0.44 -3.70 22.92
N GLY A 500 0.21 -5.01 22.83
CA GLY A 500 -0.34 -5.81 23.91
C GLY A 500 0.49 -5.70 25.20
N GLU A 501 1.81 -5.82 25.10
CA GLU A 501 2.72 -5.70 26.25
C GLU A 501 2.73 -4.28 26.82
N LEU A 502 2.86 -3.26 25.98
CA LEU A 502 2.86 -1.85 26.38
C LEU A 502 1.57 -1.46 27.11
N VAL A 503 0.40 -1.75 26.51
CA VAL A 503 -0.91 -1.47 27.12
C VAL A 503 -1.09 -2.31 28.39
N GLY A 504 -0.63 -3.57 28.38
CA GLY A 504 -0.69 -4.44 29.56
C GLY A 504 0.08 -3.86 30.75
N SER A 505 1.23 -3.25 30.53
CA SER A 505 2.00 -2.55 31.57
C SER A 505 1.29 -1.30 32.05
N MET A 506 0.77 -0.46 31.14
CA MET A 506 -0.01 0.72 31.52
C MET A 506 -1.22 0.37 32.40
N LEU A 507 -1.93 -0.70 32.07
CA LEU A 507 -3.09 -1.16 32.83
C LEU A 507 -2.74 -1.77 34.20
N ARG A 508 -1.47 -2.17 34.43
CA ARG A 508 -1.00 -2.65 35.74
C ARG A 508 -0.51 -1.50 36.61
N ASP A 509 0.26 -0.60 36.02
CA ASP A 509 1.06 0.38 36.76
C ASP A 509 0.46 1.79 36.73
N GLY A 510 -0.56 2.02 35.90
CA GLY A 510 -1.25 3.31 35.77
C GLY A 510 -0.41 4.40 35.09
N ARG A 511 0.72 4.03 34.49
CA ARG A 511 1.66 4.93 33.81
C ARG A 511 2.24 4.28 32.56
N PHE A 512 2.78 5.08 31.64
CA PHE A 512 3.57 4.55 30.53
C PHE A 512 4.84 3.84 31.05
N PRO A 513 5.30 2.76 30.38
CA PRO A 513 6.52 2.07 30.80
C PRO A 513 7.74 2.99 30.81
N ASP A 514 8.59 2.84 31.82
CA ASP A 514 9.85 3.58 31.93
C ASP A 514 10.97 2.91 31.12
N THR A 515 12.16 3.52 31.10
CA THR A 515 13.30 3.03 30.32
C THR A 515 13.69 1.58 30.66
N GLU A 516 13.63 1.17 31.93
CA GLU A 516 14.03 -0.18 32.33
C GLU A 516 12.99 -1.22 31.87
N GLU A 517 11.71 -0.88 31.99
CA GLU A 517 10.60 -1.70 31.51
C GLU A 517 10.58 -1.80 29.98
N LEU A 518 10.79 -0.69 29.27
CA LEU A 518 10.85 -0.66 27.81
C LEU A 518 11.99 -1.53 27.26
N GLN A 519 13.14 -1.60 27.93
CA GLN A 519 14.25 -2.48 27.52
C GLN A 519 13.87 -3.97 27.49
N GLN A 520 12.85 -4.38 28.25
CA GLN A 520 12.36 -5.77 28.26
C GLN A 520 11.38 -6.06 27.13
N VAL A 521 10.74 -5.04 26.56
CA VAL A 521 9.80 -5.18 25.44
C VAL A 521 10.59 -5.33 24.15
N LYS A 522 10.44 -6.45 23.45
CA LYS A 522 11.12 -6.67 22.16
C LYS A 522 10.43 -5.96 21.01
N GLY A 523 11.20 -5.57 19.99
CA GLY A 523 10.64 -5.02 18.75
C GLY A 523 10.31 -3.53 18.83
N ILE A 524 10.99 -2.78 19.70
CA ILE A 524 10.80 -1.34 19.81
C ILE A 524 12.12 -0.57 19.70
N VAL A 525 12.01 0.71 19.33
CA VAL A 525 13.09 1.69 19.33
C VAL A 525 12.63 2.93 20.09
N PHE A 526 13.46 3.45 21.00
CA PHE A 526 13.14 4.60 21.83
C PHE A 526 14.41 5.29 22.37
N PHE A 527 14.29 6.46 23.01
CA PHE A 527 15.40 7.12 23.69
C PHE A 527 15.53 6.71 25.16
N ALA A 528 16.75 6.41 25.61
CA ALA A 528 17.07 6.02 26.99
C ALA A 528 16.72 7.09 28.03
N GLN A 529 16.79 8.36 27.64
CA GLN A 529 16.36 9.51 28.43
C GLN A 529 15.41 10.36 27.59
N LYS A 530 14.34 10.86 28.20
CA LYS A 530 13.44 11.84 27.58
C LYS A 530 14.28 13.09 27.31
N GLN A 531 14.58 13.40 26.04
CA GLN A 531 15.28 14.65 25.72
C GLN A 531 14.42 15.81 26.23
N GLU A 532 14.92 16.53 27.23
CA GLU A 532 14.43 17.87 27.56
C GLU A 532 14.79 18.76 26.37
N LYS A 533 13.76 19.21 25.65
CA LYS A 533 13.76 20.26 24.62
C LYS A 533 15.16 20.74 24.21
N ASP A 534 15.78 20.04 23.28
CA ASP A 534 16.74 20.59 22.33
C ASP A 534 16.90 19.51 21.24
N ALA A 535 15.91 19.43 20.35
CA ALA A 535 16.17 18.84 19.05
C ALA A 535 17.37 19.63 18.49
N PRO A 536 18.47 18.98 18.08
CA PRO A 536 19.60 19.71 17.52
C PRO A 536 19.07 20.64 16.43
N GLU A 537 19.46 21.92 16.46
CA GLU A 537 19.26 22.84 15.34
C GLU A 537 19.98 22.27 14.11
N MET A 538 19.34 21.31 13.43
CA MET A 538 19.57 21.16 12.00
C MET A 538 19.03 22.44 11.40
N ARG A 539 19.97 23.20 10.82
CA ARG A 539 19.80 24.48 10.12
C ARG A 539 18.34 24.69 9.75
N SER A 540 17.78 25.78 10.27
CA SER A 540 16.57 26.45 9.77
C SER A 540 16.77 26.83 8.30
N GLY A 541 16.85 25.82 7.44
CA GLY A 541 16.53 25.93 6.03
C GLY A 541 15.04 26.17 6.01
N GLN A 542 14.69 27.39 5.62
CA GLN A 542 13.39 27.82 5.13
C GLN A 542 12.45 26.63 4.90
N TYR A 543 11.35 26.60 5.66
CA TYR A 543 10.17 25.80 5.38
C TYR A 543 9.96 25.73 3.87
N SER A 544 10.36 24.62 3.26
CA SER A 544 9.97 24.36 1.89
C SER A 544 8.52 23.92 2.00
N ARG A 545 7.62 24.89 1.80
CA ARG A 545 6.56 24.60 0.83
C ARG A 545 7.32 24.07 -0.37
N TYR A 546 7.31 22.75 -0.58
CA TYR A 546 7.78 22.21 -1.83
C TYR A 546 7.08 23.01 -2.94
N PRO A 547 7.81 23.50 -3.95
CA PRO A 547 7.15 23.85 -5.19
C PRO A 547 6.72 22.51 -5.80
N LEU A 548 5.58 22.01 -5.36
CA LEU A 548 4.89 20.96 -6.05
C LEU A 548 4.50 21.56 -7.40
N TRP A 549 4.98 20.93 -8.47
CA TRP A 549 4.83 21.42 -9.82
C TRP A 549 3.34 21.54 -10.14
N THR A 550 2.91 22.75 -10.46
CA THR A 550 1.52 23.04 -10.85
C THR A 550 1.29 22.57 -12.28
N SER A 551 0.02 22.42 -12.70
CA SER A 551 -0.31 22.02 -14.08
C SER A 551 0.35 22.90 -15.15
N SER A 552 0.67 24.17 -14.82
CA SER A 552 1.37 25.08 -15.74
C SER A 552 2.79 24.65 -16.06
N ASP A 553 3.44 23.89 -15.17
CA ASP A 553 4.82 23.50 -15.36
C ASP A 553 4.96 22.28 -16.28
N PHE A 554 3.93 21.44 -16.32
CA PHE A 554 3.81 20.34 -17.28
C PHE A 554 3.57 20.86 -18.71
N ASP A 555 2.88 22.00 -18.86
CA ASP A 555 2.67 22.66 -20.15
C ASP A 555 3.93 23.39 -20.65
N GLU A 556 4.79 23.87 -19.74
CA GLU A 556 6.07 24.52 -20.08
C GLU A 556 7.11 23.55 -20.67
N GLU A 557 7.16 22.32 -20.16
CA GLU A 557 7.97 21.22 -20.73
C GLU A 557 7.40 20.71 -22.07
N LYS A 558 6.07 20.72 -22.22
CA LYS A 558 5.38 20.30 -23.46
C LYS A 558 5.70 21.21 -24.64
N GLY A 559 5.93 22.51 -24.40
CA GLY A 559 6.38 23.47 -25.40
C GLY A 559 7.83 23.28 -25.86
N LYS A 560 8.69 22.69 -25.00
CA LYS A 560 10.11 22.40 -25.32
C LYS A 560 10.32 21.08 -26.07
N LEU A 561 9.31 20.21 -26.09
CA LEU A 561 9.33 18.91 -26.79
C LEU A 561 8.69 18.97 -28.20
N SER A 562 8.27 20.16 -28.66
CA SER A 562 7.71 20.39 -29.99
C SER A 562 8.63 21.17 -30.95
N GLU A 563 9.92 21.32 -30.60
CA GLU A 563 11.01 21.65 -31.53
C GLU A 563 11.89 20.41 -31.75
#